data_AF-A0A6A1Q0C1-F1
#
_entry.id   AF-A0A6A1Q0C1-F1
#
_cell.length_a   1.000
_cell.length_b   1.000
_cell.length_c   1.000
_cell.angle_alpha   90.00
_cell.angle_beta   90.00
_cell.angle_gamma   90.00
#
_symmetry.space_group_name_H-M   'P 1'
#
loop_
_entity.id
_entity.type
_entity.pdbx_description
1 polymer ?
#
loop_
_entity_poly.entity_id
_entity_poly.type
_entity_poly.pdbx_seq_one_letter_code
_entity_poly.pdbx_strand_id
1 'polypeptide(L)'
;KKAEKPDTKEKKPEAKKADAGGKVKKLKKVKKGKPHCSQNTVLIRGIGRYCQSAMYSKKALYKRKYSAAKSKVEKKKKVTVLAIVTKPVGGDENGGTGVVKLRKIPGYYPIEDVPGNLKHMRKLCASITPGPILIILTERHRDKRFISLKQEGEIFNTEREKYKITEQCKVDQKAVDSQILQRIKAVPQLQGYLYSVFALTNGIYPHNIVF
;
A
#
# COMPACT_ATOMS: atom_id res chain seq x y z
N LYS A 1 -54.38 -47.93 -22.45
CA LYS A 1 -53.85 -49.27 -22.10
C LYS A 1 -52.34 -49.18 -21.98
N LYS A 2 -51.80 -49.69 -20.86
CA LYS A 2 -50.39 -49.97 -20.51
C LYS A 2 -49.47 -48.73 -20.36
N ALA A 3 -49.00 -48.42 -19.14
CA ALA A 3 -47.94 -49.09 -18.34
C ALA A 3 -46.55 -48.81 -18.96
N GLU A 4 -45.45 -48.52 -18.27
CA GLU A 4 -45.02 -48.80 -16.89
C GLU A 4 -43.71 -48.00 -16.65
N LYS A 5 -43.47 -47.51 -15.43
CA LYS A 5 -42.15 -47.15 -14.87
C LYS A 5 -41.51 -48.42 -14.28
N PRO A 6 -40.16 -48.60 -14.05
CA PRO A 6 -39.44 -47.94 -12.93
C PRO A 6 -37.88 -47.79 -13.08
N ASP A 7 -37.28 -46.74 -12.51
CA ASP A 7 -36.49 -46.63 -11.26
C ASP A 7 -35.07 -47.23 -11.26
N THR A 8 -34.07 -46.39 -10.96
CA THR A 8 -33.02 -46.74 -9.99
C THR A 8 -32.40 -45.46 -9.39
N LYS A 9 -32.80 -45.12 -8.17
CA LYS A 9 -32.04 -44.24 -7.28
C LYS A 9 -32.00 -44.89 -5.91
N GLU A 10 -31.06 -45.81 -5.74
CA GLU A 10 -30.79 -46.47 -4.47
C GLU A 10 -30.23 -45.49 -3.42
N LYS A 11 -30.53 -45.81 -2.18
CA LYS A 11 -30.30 -45.03 -0.96
C LYS A 11 -29.44 -45.86 0.01
N LYS A 12 -28.63 -45.14 0.81
CA LYS A 12 -28.01 -45.49 2.12
C LYS A 12 -26.71 -46.34 2.13
N PRO A 13 -25.86 -46.28 3.19
CA PRO A 13 -26.07 -45.61 4.48
C PRO A 13 -24.96 -44.67 5.00
N GLU A 14 -25.45 -43.81 5.89
CA GLU A 14 -24.79 -42.96 6.86
C GLU A 14 -23.88 -43.77 7.80
N ALA A 15 -22.57 -43.54 7.72
CA ALA A 15 -21.59 -44.08 8.66
C ALA A 15 -21.25 -43.01 9.72
N LYS A 16 -21.72 -43.24 10.95
CA LYS A 16 -21.30 -42.54 12.16
C LYS A 16 -19.77 -42.68 12.31
N LYS A 17 -19.03 -41.57 12.23
CA LYS A 17 -17.64 -41.56 12.72
C LYS A 17 -17.65 -41.30 14.22
N ALA A 18 -17.18 -42.31 14.95
CA ALA A 18 -16.89 -42.26 16.36
C ALA A 18 -15.86 -41.18 16.69
N ASP A 19 -16.07 -40.55 17.85
CA ASP A 19 -15.11 -39.72 18.56
C ASP A 19 -13.80 -40.49 18.77
N ALA A 20 -12.74 -40.04 18.12
CA ALA A 20 -11.38 -40.42 18.45
C ALA A 20 -10.60 -39.12 18.69
N GLY A 21 -10.55 -38.74 19.97
CA GLY A 21 -9.78 -37.62 20.49
C GLY A 21 -8.28 -37.79 20.22
N GLY A 22 -7.87 -37.45 19.01
CA GLY A 22 -6.48 -37.22 18.66
C GLY A 22 -6.17 -35.74 18.80
N LYS A 23 -5.50 -35.34 19.89
CA LYS A 23 -4.87 -34.02 19.99
C LYS A 23 -3.88 -33.89 18.84
N VAL A 24 -4.32 -33.33 17.71
CA VAL A 24 -3.42 -32.77 16.70
C VAL A 24 -2.69 -31.65 17.42
N LYS A 25 -1.46 -31.92 17.89
CA LYS A 25 -0.51 -30.86 18.23
C LYS A 25 -0.35 -30.03 16.96
N LYS A 26 -1.16 -28.96 16.83
CA LYS A 26 -0.91 -27.88 15.88
C LYS A 26 0.55 -27.52 16.06
N LEU A 27 1.38 -27.87 15.08
CA LEU A 27 2.75 -27.40 14.99
C LEU A 27 2.63 -25.88 15.09
N LYS A 28 3.03 -25.29 16.23
CA LYS A 28 2.98 -23.85 16.44
C LYS A 28 3.80 -23.25 15.30
N LYS A 29 3.13 -22.68 14.29
CA LYS A 29 3.77 -21.77 13.33
C LYS A 29 4.52 -20.77 14.20
N VAL A 30 5.85 -20.81 14.15
CA VAL A 30 6.69 -19.85 14.87
C VAL A 30 6.26 -18.49 14.36
N LYS A 31 5.49 -17.76 15.18
CA LYS A 31 5.04 -16.41 14.85
C LYS A 31 6.32 -15.61 14.69
N LYS A 32 6.63 -15.22 13.46
CA LYS A 32 7.78 -14.36 13.16
C LYS A 32 7.52 -13.06 13.93
N GLY A 33 8.26 -12.85 15.02
CA GLY A 33 8.13 -11.67 15.85
C GLY A 33 8.29 -10.41 15.01
N LYS A 34 7.63 -9.32 15.42
CA LYS A 34 7.82 -8.01 14.76
C LYS A 34 9.33 -7.69 14.76
N PRO A 35 9.91 -7.21 13.64
CA PRO A 35 11.32 -6.81 13.62
C PRO A 35 11.56 -5.71 14.66
N HIS A 36 12.74 -5.75 15.29
CA HIS A 36 13.12 -4.77 16.29
C HIS A 36 13.30 -3.37 15.64
N CYS A 37 12.85 -2.30 16.31
CA CYS A 37 13.05 -0.90 15.88
C CYS A 37 14.50 -0.41 16.11
N SER A 38 14.85 0.82 15.70
CA SER A 38 16.18 1.38 16.01
C SER A 38 16.34 1.60 17.52
N GLN A 39 17.35 0.97 18.15
CA GLN A 39 17.66 1.18 19.57
C GLN A 39 18.35 2.53 19.86
N ASN A 40 18.74 3.29 18.84
CA ASN A 40 19.32 4.63 18.97
C ASN A 40 18.31 5.69 18.50
N THR A 41 17.79 6.51 19.42
CA THR A 41 16.93 7.65 19.08
C THR A 41 17.78 8.76 18.46
N VAL A 42 17.25 9.43 17.43
CA VAL A 42 17.92 10.56 16.76
C VAL A 42 17.83 11.80 17.66
N LEU A 43 18.95 12.50 17.89
CA LEU A 43 18.95 13.81 18.55
C LEU A 43 18.69 14.91 17.53
N ILE A 44 19.50 14.93 16.48
CA ILE A 44 19.40 15.80 15.31
C ILE A 44 19.61 14.90 14.09
N ARG A 45 19.06 15.27 12.92
CA ARG A 45 19.20 14.47 11.69
C ARG A 45 20.68 14.09 11.44
N GLY A 46 20.97 12.79 11.45
CA GLY A 46 22.32 12.24 11.25
C GLY A 46 23.10 11.91 12.53
N ILE A 47 22.66 12.41 13.70
CA ILE A 47 23.32 12.19 15.00
C ILE A 47 22.39 11.43 15.95
N GLY A 48 22.84 10.26 16.38
CA GLY A 48 22.15 9.45 17.39
C GLY A 48 22.45 9.90 18.82
N ARG A 49 21.56 9.56 19.76
CA ARG A 49 21.72 9.84 21.19
C ARG A 49 22.89 9.12 21.83
N TYR A 50 23.14 7.87 21.42
CA TYR A 50 24.17 7.03 22.01
C TYR A 50 25.39 6.90 21.12
N CYS A 51 26.58 6.90 21.73
CA CYS A 51 27.85 6.58 21.10
C CYS A 51 27.96 5.08 20.75
N GLN A 52 28.98 4.71 19.99
CA GLN A 52 29.16 3.35 19.46
C GLN A 52 29.31 2.29 20.56
N SER A 53 30.07 2.56 21.63
CA SER A 53 30.30 1.64 22.75
C SER A 53 29.03 1.42 23.57
N ALA A 54 28.28 2.48 23.87
CA ALA A 54 26.98 2.38 24.53
C ALA A 54 25.94 1.59 23.68
N MET A 55 25.97 1.76 22.36
CA MET A 55 25.13 0.96 21.45
C MET A 55 25.54 -0.52 21.39
N TYR A 56 26.84 -0.80 21.50
CA TYR A 56 27.38 -2.16 21.50
C TYR A 56 26.89 -2.96 22.73
N SER A 57 26.93 -2.34 23.91
CA SER A 57 26.42 -2.94 25.15
C SER A 57 24.89 -3.11 25.12
N LYS A 58 24.14 -2.10 24.67
CA LYS A 58 22.66 -2.14 24.55
C LYS A 58 22.14 -3.21 23.59
N LYS A 59 22.82 -3.39 22.45
CA LYS A 59 22.52 -4.47 21.49
C LYS A 59 22.96 -5.85 21.99
N ALA A 60 23.59 -5.92 23.17
CA ALA A 60 24.20 -7.11 23.74
C ALA A 60 25.12 -7.85 22.75
N LEU A 61 25.84 -7.09 21.90
CA LEU A 61 26.66 -7.67 20.85
C LEU A 61 27.82 -8.51 21.41
N TYR A 62 28.28 -8.19 22.62
CA TYR A 62 29.27 -8.98 23.34
C TYR A 62 28.82 -10.43 23.62
N LYS A 63 27.51 -10.65 23.79
CA LYS A 63 26.91 -12.00 23.94
C LYS A 63 26.58 -12.61 22.58
N ARG A 64 26.26 -11.77 21.59
CA ARG A 64 25.89 -12.17 20.24
C ARG A 64 27.13 -12.36 19.36
N LYS A 65 27.97 -13.33 19.75
CA LYS A 65 29.11 -13.76 18.94
C LYS A 65 28.63 -14.75 17.89
N TYR A 66 28.68 -14.35 16.63
CA TYR A 66 28.42 -15.27 15.53
C TYR A 66 29.69 -16.10 15.30
N SER A 67 29.66 -17.39 15.65
CA SER A 67 30.62 -18.32 15.08
C SER A 67 30.22 -18.54 13.62
N ALA A 68 31.10 -18.21 12.68
CA ALA A 68 30.94 -18.70 11.32
C ALA A 68 30.89 -20.23 11.38
N ALA A 69 29.85 -20.85 10.81
CA ALA A 69 29.86 -22.28 10.67
C ALA A 69 31.08 -22.64 9.81
N LYS A 70 32.08 -23.33 10.40
CA LYS A 70 33.12 -24.02 9.63
C LYS A 70 32.40 -25.16 8.91
N SER A 71 31.80 -24.87 7.76
CA SER A 71 31.02 -25.86 7.02
C SER A 71 31.98 -26.85 6.36
N LYS A 72 32.13 -28.04 6.94
CA LYS A 72 32.18 -29.30 6.17
C LYS A 72 30.75 -29.81 6.05
N VAL A 73 29.88 -28.97 5.49
CA VAL A 73 28.48 -29.29 5.22
C VAL A 73 28.33 -29.02 3.75
N GLU A 74 28.14 -30.09 2.99
CA GLU A 74 27.72 -30.00 1.60
C GLU A 74 26.51 -29.07 1.55
N LYS A 75 26.69 -27.93 0.88
CA LYS A 75 25.66 -26.90 0.76
C LYS A 75 24.39 -27.58 0.25
N LYS A 76 23.38 -27.75 1.10
CA LYS A 76 22.02 -28.04 0.62
C LYS A 76 21.67 -26.91 -0.32
N LYS A 77 21.65 -27.22 -1.62
CA LYS A 77 21.33 -26.27 -2.69
C LYS A 77 19.99 -25.66 -2.29
N LYS A 78 19.98 -24.37 -1.93
CA LYS A 78 18.74 -23.60 -1.89
C LYS A 78 18.07 -23.87 -3.23
N VAL A 79 16.81 -24.31 -3.22
CA VAL A 79 16.01 -24.40 -4.44
C VAL A 79 15.83 -22.96 -4.92
N THR A 80 16.83 -22.47 -5.62
CA THR A 80 16.75 -21.32 -6.51
C THR A 80 15.58 -21.61 -7.42
N VAL A 81 14.63 -20.69 -7.51
CA VAL A 81 13.62 -20.72 -8.56
C VAL A 81 14.40 -20.93 -9.85
N LEU A 82 14.23 -22.11 -10.45
CA LEU A 82 15.03 -22.48 -11.62
C LEU A 82 14.71 -21.44 -12.69
N ALA A 83 15.71 -20.66 -13.10
CA ALA A 83 15.57 -19.63 -14.13
C ALA A 83 15.11 -20.21 -15.48
N ILE A 84 15.11 -21.54 -15.57
CA ILE A 84 14.91 -22.38 -16.72
C ILE A 84 13.80 -23.37 -16.37
N VAL A 85 12.73 -23.37 -17.18
CA VAL A 85 11.61 -24.29 -17.09
C VAL A 85 11.64 -25.20 -18.32
N THR A 86 11.68 -26.50 -18.09
CA THR A 86 11.48 -27.52 -19.12
C THR A 86 10.01 -27.60 -19.48
N LYS A 87 9.68 -27.32 -20.74
CA LYS A 87 8.33 -27.43 -21.29
C LYS A 87 8.29 -28.60 -22.27
N PRO A 88 7.26 -29.45 -22.27
CA PRO A 88 7.09 -30.45 -23.32
C PRO A 88 6.89 -29.75 -24.67
N VAL A 89 7.53 -30.26 -25.71
CA VAL A 89 7.41 -29.74 -27.09
C VAL A 89 6.40 -30.60 -27.82
N GLY A 90 5.46 -30.00 -28.55
CA GLY A 90 4.45 -30.74 -29.30
C GLY A 90 4.96 -31.23 -30.65
N GLY A 91 4.68 -32.49 -30.98
CA GLY A 91 5.01 -33.16 -32.25
C GLY A 91 5.64 -34.53 -32.04
N ASP A 92 5.13 -35.55 -32.74
CA ASP A 92 5.50 -36.96 -32.51
C ASP A 92 6.96 -37.28 -32.88
N GLU A 93 7.58 -36.46 -33.73
CA GLU A 93 8.99 -36.57 -34.13
C GLU A 93 9.94 -35.70 -33.28
N ASN A 94 9.39 -34.84 -32.42
CA ASN A 94 10.18 -33.91 -31.60
C ASN A 94 10.41 -34.52 -30.20
N GLY A 95 11.55 -35.19 -30.02
CA GLY A 95 11.91 -35.97 -28.83
C GLY A 95 11.98 -35.22 -27.48
N GLY A 96 10.84 -34.95 -26.85
CA GLY A 96 10.71 -34.90 -25.39
C GLY A 96 10.44 -33.52 -24.75
N THR A 97 11.46 -32.70 -24.48
CA THR A 97 11.30 -31.44 -23.71
C THR A 97 12.24 -30.32 -24.15
N GLY A 98 11.71 -29.09 -24.21
CA GLY A 98 12.43 -27.86 -24.52
C GLY A 98 12.75 -27.06 -23.27
N VAL A 99 14.00 -26.63 -23.14
CA VAL A 99 14.53 -25.94 -21.97
C VAL A 99 14.39 -24.42 -22.15
N VAL A 100 13.40 -23.78 -21.52
CA VAL A 100 13.05 -22.37 -21.77
C VAL A 100 13.38 -21.48 -20.57
N LYS A 101 14.15 -20.41 -20.80
CA LYS A 101 14.38 -19.35 -19.80
C LYS A 101 13.09 -18.57 -19.53
N LEU A 102 12.74 -18.34 -18.27
CA LEU A 102 11.53 -17.61 -17.89
C LEU A 102 11.58 -16.11 -18.21
N ARG A 103 12.77 -15.51 -18.17
CA ARG A 103 13.00 -14.11 -18.57
C ARG A 103 14.01 -14.12 -19.71
N LYS A 104 13.55 -13.82 -20.92
CA LYS A 104 14.43 -13.62 -22.08
C LYS A 104 15.16 -12.29 -21.93
N ILE A 105 16.41 -12.28 -22.34
CA ILE A 105 17.21 -11.07 -22.41
C ILE A 105 16.67 -10.21 -23.56
N PRO A 106 16.55 -8.87 -23.42
CA PRO A 106 16.14 -8.01 -24.52
C PRO A 106 17.13 -8.14 -25.69
N GLY A 107 16.62 -8.14 -26.92
CA GLY A 107 17.45 -8.23 -28.13
C GLY A 107 18.20 -6.94 -28.48
N TYR A 108 17.82 -5.82 -27.86
CA TYR A 108 18.40 -4.50 -28.08
C TYR A 108 18.88 -3.91 -26.76
N TYR A 109 20.09 -3.33 -26.76
CA TYR A 109 20.67 -2.59 -25.64
C TYR A 109 20.92 -1.15 -26.08
N PRO A 110 20.51 -0.15 -25.30
CA PRO A 110 20.87 1.24 -25.58
C PRO A 110 22.37 1.46 -25.36
N ILE A 111 22.95 2.43 -26.07
CA ILE A 111 24.36 2.82 -25.93
C ILE A 111 24.61 3.54 -24.60
N GLU A 112 23.59 4.22 -24.07
CA GLU A 112 23.64 4.95 -22.81
C GLU A 112 22.57 4.45 -21.83
N ASP A 113 22.97 4.21 -20.58
CA ASP A 113 22.06 3.86 -19.48
C ASP A 113 21.60 5.12 -18.75
N VAL A 114 20.28 5.30 -18.62
CA VAL A 114 19.69 6.39 -17.83
C VAL A 114 19.65 5.97 -16.36
N PRO A 115 20.27 6.72 -15.43
CA PRO A 115 20.19 6.41 -14.01
C PRO A 115 18.76 6.53 -13.48
N GLY A 116 18.38 5.66 -12.56
CA GLY A 116 17.06 5.69 -11.93
C GLY A 116 16.88 6.90 -11.00
N ASN A 117 15.67 7.45 -10.97
CA ASN A 117 15.35 8.63 -10.16
C ASN A 117 15.32 8.33 -8.66
N LEU A 118 15.78 9.29 -7.85
CA LEU A 118 15.64 9.27 -6.40
C LEU A 118 14.19 9.58 -5.99
N LYS A 119 13.72 8.97 -4.91
CA LYS A 119 12.38 9.23 -4.36
C LYS A 119 12.34 10.61 -3.68
N HIS A 120 11.42 11.48 -4.11
CA HIS A 120 11.22 12.80 -3.51
C HIS A 120 10.40 12.71 -2.21
N MET A 121 10.83 13.44 -1.17
CA MET A 121 10.12 13.54 0.10
C MET A 121 9.24 14.79 0.09
N ARG A 122 7.91 14.62 0.08
CA ARG A 122 6.95 15.73 0.08
C ARG A 122 6.86 16.36 1.47
N LYS A 123 6.88 17.69 1.54
CA LYS A 123 6.75 18.48 2.78
C LYS A 123 5.49 19.31 2.73
N LEU A 124 4.90 19.57 3.90
CA LEU A 124 3.74 20.43 4.07
C LEU A 124 4.07 21.60 4.99
N CYS A 125 3.36 22.70 4.77
CA CYS A 125 3.34 23.80 5.72
C CYS A 125 2.60 23.36 6.99
N ALA A 126 3.07 23.79 8.16
CA ALA A 126 2.50 23.39 9.45
C ALA A 126 1.04 23.81 9.64
N SER A 127 0.61 24.89 8.97
CA SER A 127 -0.78 25.39 8.99
C SER A 127 -1.76 24.50 8.22
N ILE A 128 -1.27 23.67 7.30
CA ILE A 128 -2.10 22.80 6.45
C ILE A 128 -2.30 21.47 7.17
N THR A 129 -3.22 21.46 8.13
CA THR A 129 -3.78 20.24 8.74
C THR A 129 -5.07 19.84 8.03
N PRO A 130 -5.62 18.63 8.24
CA PRO A 130 -6.96 18.29 7.75
C PRO A 130 -8.03 18.99 8.60
N GLY A 131 -8.95 19.73 7.98
CA GLY A 131 -9.99 20.53 8.65
C GLY A 131 -9.98 22.05 8.44
N PRO A 132 -8.85 22.79 8.47
CA PRO A 132 -8.83 24.25 8.26
C PRO A 132 -9.38 24.66 6.90
N ILE A 133 -9.84 25.91 6.84
CA ILE A 133 -10.36 26.55 5.63
C ILE A 133 -9.20 27.16 4.85
N LEU A 134 -9.06 26.76 3.60
CA LEU A 134 -8.06 27.24 2.65
C LEU A 134 -8.71 28.19 1.64
N ILE A 135 -7.97 29.20 1.21
CA ILE A 135 -8.36 30.09 0.12
C ILE A 135 -7.60 29.66 -1.13
N ILE A 136 -8.33 29.38 -2.21
CA ILE A 136 -7.71 29.04 -3.50
C ILE A 136 -7.32 30.35 -4.20
N LEU A 137 -6.04 30.58 -4.48
CA LEU A 137 -5.59 31.81 -5.13
C LEU A 137 -5.47 31.69 -6.66
N THR A 138 -5.59 30.49 -7.20
CA THR A 138 -5.32 30.17 -8.61
C THR A 138 -6.47 29.36 -9.23
N GLU A 139 -6.50 29.30 -10.57
CA GLU A 139 -7.43 28.47 -11.36
C GLU A 139 -8.91 28.93 -11.36
N ARG A 140 -9.83 28.03 -11.77
CA ARG A 140 -11.26 28.29 -11.98
C ARG A 140 -12.03 28.59 -10.69
N HIS A 141 -11.58 28.04 -9.57
CA HIS A 141 -12.21 28.22 -8.26
C HIS A 141 -11.47 29.28 -7.42
N ARG A 142 -10.88 30.26 -8.10
CA ARG A 142 -10.17 31.38 -7.48
C ARG A 142 -11.03 32.07 -6.43
N ASP A 143 -10.36 32.46 -5.35
CA ASP A 143 -10.85 33.22 -4.21
C ASP A 143 -11.94 32.52 -3.38
N LYS A 144 -12.30 31.29 -3.72
CA LYS A 144 -13.25 30.48 -2.95
C LYS A 144 -12.59 29.89 -1.72
N ARG A 145 -13.36 29.77 -0.65
CA ARG A 145 -12.96 29.16 0.61
C ARG A 145 -13.36 27.68 0.61
N PHE A 146 -12.39 26.79 0.85
CA PHE A 146 -12.59 25.34 0.82
C PHE A 146 -12.08 24.70 2.12
N ILE A 147 -12.73 23.63 2.58
CA ILE A 147 -12.31 22.89 3.77
C ILE A 147 -11.23 21.88 3.38
N SER A 148 -10.05 21.97 3.96
CA SER A 148 -8.95 21.04 3.67
C SER A 148 -9.33 19.62 4.08
N LEU A 149 -9.41 18.71 3.12
CA LEU A 149 -9.55 17.28 3.35
C LEU A 149 -8.18 16.61 3.38
N LYS A 150 -8.15 15.31 3.68
CA LYS A 150 -6.91 14.53 3.69
C LYS A 150 -6.22 14.62 2.34
N GLN A 151 -4.89 14.79 2.34
CA GLN A 151 -4.12 14.79 1.10
C GLN A 151 -4.01 13.39 0.50
N GLU A 152 -4.26 13.30 -0.80
CA GLU A 152 -4.03 12.11 -1.60
C GLU A 152 -2.71 12.21 -2.38
N GLY A 153 -2.00 11.10 -2.45
CA GLY A 153 -0.61 11.02 -2.89
C GLY A 153 -0.39 10.82 -4.39
N GLU A 154 -1.41 10.44 -5.16
CA GLU A 154 -1.24 10.04 -6.55
C GLU A 154 -2.50 10.42 -7.33
N ILE A 155 -2.44 11.54 -8.07
CA ILE A 155 -3.57 12.09 -8.85
C ILE A 155 -3.27 12.08 -10.35
N PHE A 156 -2.04 11.79 -10.76
CA PHE A 156 -1.65 11.87 -12.17
C PHE A 156 -1.34 10.49 -12.72
N ASN A 157 -2.35 9.89 -13.36
CA ASN A 157 -2.23 9.11 -14.59
C ASN A 157 -3.65 8.84 -15.13
N THR A 158 -4.14 9.69 -16.02
CA THR A 158 -5.26 9.34 -16.90
C THR A 158 -5.23 10.18 -18.16
N GLU A 159 -5.36 9.50 -19.30
CA GLU A 159 -5.63 10.12 -20.59
C GLU A 159 -6.91 10.96 -20.52
N ARG A 160 -6.95 12.08 -21.26
CA ARG A 160 -8.00 13.09 -21.13
C ARG A 160 -9.28 12.65 -21.83
N GLU A 161 -10.13 11.90 -21.13
CA GLU A 161 -11.55 11.83 -21.48
C GLU A 161 -12.23 13.17 -21.16
N LYS A 162 -13.19 13.60 -22.00
CA LYS A 162 -14.00 14.80 -21.70
C LYS A 162 -14.76 14.56 -20.40
N TYR A 163 -14.53 15.42 -19.41
CA TYR A 163 -15.13 15.31 -18.07
C TYR A 163 -16.66 15.16 -18.15
N LYS A 164 -17.16 14.03 -17.66
CA LYS A 164 -18.58 13.79 -17.38
C LYS A 164 -18.71 13.40 -15.91
N ILE A 165 -19.66 14.01 -15.21
CA ILE A 165 -19.91 13.69 -13.80
C ILE A 165 -20.47 12.27 -13.74
N THR A 166 -19.71 11.35 -13.14
CA THR A 166 -20.17 9.97 -12.94
C THR A 166 -21.16 9.91 -11.77
N GLU A 167 -22.08 8.95 -11.81
CA GLU A 167 -23.03 8.73 -10.70
C GLU A 167 -22.29 8.36 -9.41
N GLN A 168 -21.19 7.61 -9.53
CA GLN A 168 -20.31 7.27 -8.41
C GLN A 168 -19.79 8.53 -7.69
N CYS A 169 -19.24 9.51 -8.43
CA CYS A 169 -18.76 10.76 -7.83
C CYS A 169 -19.86 11.52 -7.08
N LYS A 170 -21.10 11.50 -7.56
CA LYS A 170 -22.23 12.16 -6.87
C LYS A 170 -22.57 11.47 -5.55
N VAL A 171 -22.54 10.14 -5.52
CA VAL A 171 -22.84 9.35 -4.31
C VAL A 171 -21.75 9.58 -3.27
N ASP A 172 -20.48 9.51 -3.67
CA ASP A 172 -19.35 9.72 -2.77
C ASP A 172 -19.32 11.15 -2.21
N GLN A 173 -19.60 12.15 -3.06
CA GLN A 173 -19.70 13.55 -2.63
C GLN A 173 -20.80 13.73 -1.58
N LYS A 174 -22.00 13.18 -1.81
CA LYS A 174 -23.10 13.25 -0.83
C LYS A 174 -22.74 12.60 0.50
N ALA A 175 -22.06 11.46 0.46
CA ALA A 175 -21.63 10.76 1.66
C ALA A 175 -20.66 11.61 2.49
N VAL A 176 -19.67 12.23 1.85
CA VAL A 176 -18.69 13.12 2.52
C VAL A 176 -19.36 14.41 3.01
N ASP A 177 -20.13 15.09 2.16
CA ASP A 177 -20.76 16.37 2.48
C ASP A 177 -21.77 16.24 3.62
N SER A 178 -22.50 15.13 3.71
CA SER A 178 -23.46 14.91 4.80
C SER A 178 -22.82 15.03 6.19
N GLN A 179 -21.59 14.54 6.35
CA GLN A 179 -20.84 14.59 7.60
C GLN A 179 -20.29 15.99 7.89
N ILE A 180 -19.83 16.69 6.84
CA ILE A 180 -19.22 18.01 6.96
C ILE A 180 -20.29 19.09 7.19
N LEU A 181 -21.42 19.02 6.47
CA LEU A 181 -22.51 19.98 6.57
C LEU A 181 -23.12 20.03 7.97
N GLN A 182 -23.18 18.91 8.69
CA GLN A 182 -23.62 18.89 10.09
C GLN A 182 -22.73 19.78 10.96
N ARG A 183 -21.41 19.71 10.77
CA ARG A 183 -20.43 20.54 11.52
C ARG A 183 -20.47 22.00 11.09
N ILE A 184 -20.63 22.28 9.79
CA ILE A 184 -20.75 23.65 9.28
C ILE A 184 -21.97 24.35 9.89
N LYS A 185 -23.11 23.66 9.94
CA LYS A 185 -24.35 24.20 10.51
C LYS A 185 -24.28 24.42 12.02
N ALA A 186 -23.45 23.65 12.73
CA ALA A 186 -23.24 23.83 14.16
C ALA A 186 -22.49 25.14 14.50
N VAL A 187 -21.68 25.68 13.58
CA VAL A 187 -20.95 26.93 13.78
C VAL A 187 -21.73 28.10 13.18
N PRO A 188 -22.13 29.12 13.97
CA PRO A 188 -22.86 30.27 13.47
C PRO A 188 -22.10 30.99 12.35
N GLN A 189 -22.83 31.43 11.32
CA GLN A 189 -22.31 32.22 10.18
C GLN A 189 -21.23 31.55 9.30
N LEU A 190 -20.73 30.37 9.68
CA LEU A 190 -19.69 29.66 8.92
C LEU A 190 -20.14 29.27 7.52
N GLN A 191 -21.41 28.92 7.36
CA GLN A 191 -21.99 28.63 6.06
C GLN A 191 -21.88 29.86 5.13
N GLY A 192 -22.29 31.05 5.59
CA GLY A 192 -22.17 32.28 4.82
C GLY A 192 -20.72 32.64 4.49
N TYR A 193 -19.81 32.43 5.44
CA TYR A 193 -18.37 32.61 5.24
C TYR A 193 -17.81 31.73 4.11
N LEU A 194 -18.20 30.45 4.06
CA LEU A 194 -17.77 29.52 3.01
C LEU A 194 -18.35 29.84 1.62
N TYR A 195 -19.58 30.37 1.56
CA TYR A 195 -20.17 30.84 0.30
C TYR A 195 -19.51 32.14 -0.21
N SER A 196 -18.96 32.96 0.69
CA SER A 196 -18.30 34.21 0.34
C SER A 196 -16.96 33.98 -0.38
N VAL A 197 -16.66 34.86 -1.34
CA VAL A 197 -15.38 34.90 -2.05
C VAL A 197 -14.43 35.85 -1.30
N PHE A 198 -13.16 35.48 -1.21
CA PHE A 198 -12.12 36.31 -0.63
C PHE A 198 -11.67 37.39 -1.62
N ALA A 199 -11.74 38.66 -1.24
CA ALA A 199 -11.21 39.74 -2.06
C ALA A 199 -10.56 40.79 -1.18
N LEU A 200 -9.54 41.46 -1.71
CA LEU A 200 -8.94 42.63 -1.07
C LEU A 200 -9.67 43.87 -1.57
N THR A 201 -10.11 44.72 -0.64
CA THR A 201 -10.67 46.04 -0.95
C THR A 201 -9.62 47.12 -0.70
N ASN A 202 -9.88 48.32 -1.23
CA ASN A 202 -8.99 49.47 -1.01
C ASN A 202 -8.82 49.73 0.49
N GLY A 203 -7.57 49.83 0.94
CA GLY A 203 -7.20 50.02 2.34
C GLY A 203 -6.93 48.74 3.13
N ILE A 204 -7.21 47.56 2.56
CA ILE A 204 -6.89 46.27 3.18
C ILE A 204 -5.62 45.69 2.53
N TYR A 205 -4.54 45.57 3.31
CA TYR A 205 -3.26 45.07 2.83
C TYR A 205 -2.93 43.69 3.43
N PRO A 206 -2.48 42.70 2.63
CA PRO A 206 -2.22 41.33 3.11
C PRO A 206 -1.27 41.21 4.29
N HIS A 207 -0.27 42.10 4.39
CA HIS A 207 0.70 42.10 5.49
C HIS A 207 0.09 42.57 6.83
N ASN A 208 -1.06 43.25 6.80
CA ASN A 208 -1.81 43.66 7.98
C ASN A 208 -2.92 42.66 8.35
N ILE A 209 -3.24 41.70 7.48
CA ILE A 209 -4.28 40.71 7.71
C ILE A 209 -3.69 39.49 8.40
N VAL A 210 -4.40 39.00 9.41
CA VAL A 210 -4.13 37.68 10.01
C VAL A 210 -5.07 36.66 9.37
N PHE A 211 -4.47 35.60 8.81
CA PHE A 211 -5.17 34.48 8.17
C PHE A 211 -5.25 33.27 9.10
#